data_AF-A0A662W371-F1
#
_entry.id   AF-A0A662W371-F1
#
_cell.length_a   1.000
_cell.length_b   1.000
_cell.length_c   1.000
_cell.angle_alpha   90.00
_cell.angle_beta   90.00
_cell.angle_gamma   90.00
#
_symmetry.space_group_name_H-M   'P 1'
#
loop_
_entity.id
_entity.type
_entity.pdbx_description
1 polymer ?
#
loop_
_entity_poly.entity_id
_entity_poly.type
_entity_poly.pdbx_seq_one_letter_code
_entity_poly.pdbx_strand_id
1 'polypeptide(L)'
;MRWEDLIKLDNLCNASPLASIVFCCKATKKCPFRDEALKILGISKEEYTEIKEKNKIEAKGTCYGNLAYCCSLNVQCEVRDNALKELGMTPADYLKYKYRILRELIPESKLQLALKERVAYLFAFEAVSLNDVDVGYRGLALGNPELVDSLLVLNYQGITPKLDKAVRDSIKRDRFISVRISKDTYDKLVDLATLNGCTISDLVRNAIDMWLTLQTE
;
A
#
# COMPACT_ATOMS: atom_id res chain seq x y z
N MET A 1 -12.68 -0.85 24.43
CA MET A 1 -11.25 -1.12 24.19
C MET A 1 -10.46 -0.61 25.39
N ARG A 2 -9.42 -1.30 25.85
CA ARG A 2 -8.48 -0.78 26.86
C ARG A 2 -7.14 -0.42 26.22
N TRP A 3 -6.27 0.32 26.92
CA TRP A 3 -4.98 0.71 26.37
C TRP A 3 -4.09 -0.49 26.05
N GLU A 4 -4.22 -1.58 26.81
CA GLU A 4 -3.49 -2.83 26.61
C GLU A 4 -3.80 -3.47 25.26
N ASP A 5 -5.02 -3.27 24.72
CA ASP A 5 -5.42 -3.85 23.44
C ASP A 5 -4.63 -3.28 22.26
N LEU A 6 -3.98 -2.11 22.43
CA LEU A 6 -3.10 -1.53 21.43
C LEU A 6 -1.86 -2.36 21.14
N ILE A 7 -1.42 -3.24 22.07
CA ILE A 7 -0.28 -4.14 21.81
C ILE A 7 -0.57 -5.12 20.66
N LYS A 8 -1.85 -5.45 20.44
CA LYS A 8 -2.29 -6.37 19.38
C LYS A 8 -2.40 -5.69 18.02
N LEU A 9 -2.33 -4.36 17.99
CA LEU A 9 -2.48 -3.58 16.77
C LEU A 9 -1.10 -3.31 16.16
N ASP A 10 -1.01 -3.50 14.85
CA ASP A 10 0.11 -3.00 14.07
C ASP A 10 -0.24 -1.62 13.46
N ASN A 11 0.63 -1.07 12.62
CA ASN A 11 0.36 0.10 11.79
C ASN A 11 -0.82 -0.16 10.86
N LEU A 12 -1.57 0.90 10.56
CA LEU A 12 -2.71 0.87 9.65
C LEU A 12 -2.39 0.24 8.28
N CYS A 13 -1.20 0.50 7.74
CA CYS A 13 -0.75 -0.05 6.47
C CYS A 13 -0.35 -1.54 6.53
N ASN A 14 -0.32 -2.15 7.73
CA ASN A 14 -0.03 -3.56 7.94
C ASN A 14 -1.30 -4.36 8.28
N ALA A 15 -2.40 -4.07 7.58
CA ALA A 15 -3.72 -4.68 7.74
C ALA A 15 -4.34 -4.61 9.16
N SER A 16 -3.90 -3.63 9.94
CA SER A 16 -4.44 -3.35 11.27
C SER A 16 -5.75 -2.55 11.17
N PRO A 17 -6.70 -2.70 12.12
CA PRO A 17 -7.95 -1.95 12.14
C PRO A 17 -7.77 -0.43 12.11
N LEU A 18 -8.79 0.34 11.72
CA LEU A 18 -8.70 1.82 11.65
C LEU A 18 -8.26 2.48 12.98
N ALA A 19 -8.54 1.87 14.13
CA ALA A 19 -8.07 2.33 15.44
C ALA A 19 -6.53 2.46 15.51
N SER A 20 -5.80 1.73 14.66
CA SER A 20 -4.35 1.84 14.52
C SER A 20 -3.86 3.13 13.86
N ILE A 21 -4.77 4.02 13.40
CA ILE A 21 -4.43 5.34 12.87
C ILE A 21 -3.60 6.18 13.85
N VAL A 22 -3.67 5.86 15.14
CA VAL A 22 -2.83 6.45 16.18
C VAL A 22 -1.32 6.19 15.99
N PHE A 23 -0.96 5.17 15.21
CA PHE A 23 0.41 4.84 14.82
C PHE A 23 0.82 5.41 13.46
N CYS A 24 -0.06 6.14 12.77
CA CYS A 24 0.26 6.72 11.47
C CYS A 24 1.20 7.93 11.56
N CYS A 25 1.95 8.13 10.46
CA CYS A 25 2.82 9.29 10.23
C CYS A 25 2.05 10.60 10.03
N LYS A 26 2.79 11.72 9.98
CA LYS A 26 2.25 13.07 9.78
C LYS A 26 1.50 13.23 8.44
N ALA A 27 0.41 14.00 8.45
CA ALA A 27 -0.49 14.19 7.31
C ALA A 27 0.19 14.73 6.04
N THR A 28 1.31 15.46 6.20
CA THR A 28 2.11 16.00 5.09
C THR A 28 2.74 14.91 4.21
N LYS A 29 2.99 13.71 4.75
CA LYS A 29 3.42 12.55 3.94
C LYS A 29 2.21 11.98 3.21
N LYS A 30 2.22 11.99 1.86
CA LYS A 30 1.18 11.34 1.04
C LYS A 30 1.06 9.85 1.42
N CYS A 31 -0.13 9.40 1.80
CA CYS A 31 -0.39 8.02 2.22
C CYS A 31 -1.86 7.65 1.96
N PRO A 32 -2.15 6.82 0.94
CA PRO A 32 -3.53 6.51 0.57
C PRO A 32 -4.28 5.76 1.67
N PHE A 33 -3.62 4.85 2.40
CA PHE A 33 -4.22 4.12 3.51
C PHE A 33 -4.71 5.06 4.64
N ARG A 34 -3.86 6.00 5.07
CA ARG A 34 -4.23 6.96 6.12
C ARG A 34 -5.35 7.87 5.62
N ASP A 35 -5.23 8.37 4.39
CA ASP A 35 -6.19 9.31 3.85
C ASP A 35 -7.59 8.65 3.70
N GLU A 36 -7.67 7.38 3.29
CA GLU A 36 -8.94 6.64 3.27
C GLU A 36 -9.46 6.34 4.69
N ALA A 37 -8.58 5.99 5.64
CA ALA A 37 -9.01 5.77 7.02
C ALA A 37 -9.57 7.04 7.68
N LEU A 38 -8.94 8.20 7.44
CA LEU A 38 -9.45 9.50 7.90
C LEU A 38 -10.83 9.79 7.32
N LYS A 39 -11.02 9.53 6.02
CA LYS A 39 -12.31 9.70 5.33
C LYS A 39 -13.39 8.79 5.92
N ILE A 40 -13.11 7.50 6.13
CA ILE A 40 -14.07 6.55 6.76
C ILE A 40 -14.40 6.99 8.20
N LEU A 41 -13.41 7.44 8.95
CA LEU A 41 -13.61 7.94 10.31
C LEU A 41 -14.25 9.33 10.36
N GLY A 42 -14.35 10.03 9.22
CA GLY A 42 -14.83 11.41 9.15
C GLY A 42 -13.98 12.38 9.97
N ILE A 43 -12.66 12.21 9.95
CA ILE A 43 -11.66 13.05 10.64
C ILE A 43 -10.90 13.83 9.55
N SER A 44 -10.76 15.15 9.69
CA SER A 44 -9.99 15.95 8.74
C SER A 44 -8.48 15.77 8.93
N LYS A 45 -7.68 16.09 7.92
CA LYS A 45 -6.20 16.04 8.04
C LYS A 45 -5.71 17.08 9.06
N GLU A 46 -6.41 18.20 9.14
CA GLU A 46 -6.18 19.30 10.06
C GLU A 46 -6.44 18.84 11.49
N GLU A 47 -7.61 18.25 11.76
CA GLU A 47 -8.00 17.70 13.08
C GLU A 47 -7.03 16.60 13.53
N TYR A 48 -6.70 15.67 12.62
CA TYR A 48 -5.70 14.64 12.88
C TYR A 48 -4.34 15.23 13.29
N THR A 49 -3.90 16.27 12.60
CA THR A 49 -2.62 16.94 12.87
C THR A 49 -2.69 17.71 14.17
N GLU A 50 -3.75 18.47 14.42
CA GLU A 50 -3.96 19.25 15.63
C GLU A 50 -3.91 18.36 16.87
N ILE A 51 -4.64 17.24 16.89
CA ILE A 51 -4.68 16.32 18.03
C ILE A 51 -3.30 15.68 18.28
N LYS A 52 -2.57 15.32 17.21
CA LYS A 52 -1.22 14.74 17.31
C LYS A 52 -0.18 15.76 17.78
N GLU A 53 -0.27 17.01 17.34
CA GLU A 53 0.64 18.08 17.79
C GLU A 53 0.32 18.54 19.21
N LYS A 54 -0.97 18.61 19.59
CA LYS A 54 -1.40 18.86 20.98
C LYS A 54 -0.83 17.83 21.95
N ASN A 55 -0.75 16.57 21.51
CA ASN A 55 -0.18 15.46 22.28
C ASN A 55 1.33 15.25 22.04
N LYS A 56 2.04 16.23 21.49
CA LYS A 56 3.46 16.09 21.14
C LYS A 56 4.31 15.71 22.36
N ILE A 57 5.12 14.66 22.19
CA ILE A 57 6.28 14.39 23.05
C ILE A 57 7.50 14.51 22.16
N GLU A 58 8.36 15.47 22.49
CA GLU A 58 9.61 15.70 21.75
C GLU A 58 10.54 14.51 21.90
N ALA A 59 10.92 13.94 20.77
CA ALA A 59 11.81 12.79 20.70
C ALA A 59 12.78 13.01 19.54
N LYS A 60 13.94 13.60 19.86
CA LYS A 60 14.99 13.88 18.88
C LYS A 60 15.39 12.59 18.16
N GLY A 61 15.65 12.67 16.86
CA GLY A 61 16.02 11.50 16.04
C GLY A 61 14.86 10.61 15.59
N THR A 62 13.66 10.73 16.17
CA THR A 62 12.47 10.02 15.67
C THR A 62 11.86 10.68 14.43
N CYS A 63 10.98 9.96 13.74
CA CYS A 63 10.22 10.52 12.62
C CYS A 63 9.49 11.80 13.05
N TYR A 64 9.78 12.91 12.38
CA TYR A 64 9.21 14.23 12.66
C TYR A 64 9.52 14.80 14.06
N GLY A 65 10.42 14.19 14.83
CA GLY A 65 10.78 14.64 16.18
C GLY A 65 9.64 14.57 17.20
N ASN A 66 8.59 13.79 16.93
CA ASN A 66 7.36 13.75 17.74
C ASN A 66 6.83 12.30 17.83
N LEU A 67 6.78 11.74 19.06
CA LEU A 67 6.29 10.38 19.29
C LEU A 67 4.84 10.15 18.87
N ALA A 68 4.02 11.19 18.75
CA ALA A 68 2.64 11.10 18.28
C ALA A 68 2.56 10.42 16.90
N TYR A 69 3.58 10.59 16.06
CA TYR A 69 3.68 10.04 14.71
C TYR A 69 4.50 8.73 14.61
N CYS A 70 5.01 8.20 15.72
CA CYS A 70 5.73 6.93 15.73
C CYS A 70 4.81 5.71 15.54
N CYS A 71 5.38 4.64 14.97
CA CYS A 71 4.74 3.37 14.66
C CYS A 71 4.40 2.51 15.89
N SER A 72 3.61 1.45 15.67
CA SER A 72 3.25 0.43 16.66
C SER A 72 4.48 -0.29 17.20
N LEU A 73 4.42 -0.84 18.42
CA LEU A 73 5.50 -1.65 19.01
C LEU A 73 5.78 -2.96 18.25
N ASN A 74 4.85 -3.40 17.39
CA ASN A 74 5.02 -4.59 16.56
C ASN A 74 5.99 -4.34 15.38
N VAL A 75 6.23 -3.08 15.02
CA VAL A 75 7.26 -2.71 14.06
C VAL A 75 8.62 -2.59 14.77
N GLN A 76 9.63 -3.29 14.24
CA GLN A 76 11.02 -3.10 14.64
C GLN A 76 11.48 -1.69 14.22
N CYS A 77 11.76 -0.82 15.20
CA CYS A 77 12.09 0.58 14.94
C CYS A 77 13.08 1.11 15.99
N GLU A 78 14.37 1.00 15.68
CA GLU A 78 15.45 1.39 16.60
C GLU A 78 15.34 2.86 17.04
N VAL A 79 14.97 3.76 16.13
CA VAL A 79 14.83 5.19 16.46
C VAL A 79 13.72 5.45 17.48
N ARG A 80 12.57 4.74 17.38
CA ARG A 80 11.51 4.82 18.39
C ARG A 80 12.00 4.24 19.70
N ASP A 81 12.57 3.04 19.65
CA ASP A 81 12.94 2.30 20.86
C ASP A 81 14.03 3.02 21.65
N ASN A 82 15.00 3.65 20.96
CA ASN A 82 16.01 4.49 21.59
C ASN A 82 15.39 5.75 22.21
N ALA A 83 14.47 6.43 21.50
CA ALA A 83 13.79 7.60 22.07
C ALA A 83 12.94 7.26 23.29
N LEU A 84 12.26 6.11 23.30
CA LEU A 84 11.52 5.66 24.49
C LEU A 84 12.47 5.41 25.66
N LYS A 85 13.63 4.79 25.42
CA LYS A 85 14.67 4.60 26.45
C LYS A 85 15.20 5.93 26.99
N GLU A 86 15.54 6.87 26.11
CA GLU A 86 16.03 8.22 26.49
C GLU A 86 15.01 8.99 27.33
N LEU A 87 13.72 8.84 27.01
CA LEU A 87 12.62 9.46 27.75
C LEU A 87 12.22 8.68 29.02
N GLY A 88 12.85 7.54 29.31
CA GLY A 88 12.47 6.67 30.42
C GLY A 88 11.05 6.08 30.29
N MET A 89 10.49 6.03 29.07
CA MET A 89 9.16 5.51 28.80
C MET A 89 9.19 3.99 28.62
N THR A 90 8.38 3.29 29.40
CA THR A 90 8.16 1.86 29.20
C THR A 90 7.24 1.60 28.00
N PRO A 91 7.20 0.36 27.46
CA PRO A 91 6.19 -0.02 26.47
C PRO A 91 4.75 0.29 26.92
N ALA A 92 4.45 0.11 28.21
CA ALA A 92 3.13 0.42 28.77
C ALA A 92 2.83 1.92 28.73
N ASP A 93 3.82 2.77 29.03
CA ASP A 93 3.66 4.23 28.97
C ASP A 93 3.42 4.69 27.53
N TYR A 94 4.14 4.11 26.57
CA TYR A 94 3.94 4.39 25.15
C TYR A 94 2.53 4.00 24.68
N LEU A 95 2.03 2.84 25.09
CA LEU A 95 0.67 2.40 24.73
C LEU A 95 -0.41 3.25 25.43
N LYS A 96 -0.25 3.61 26.70
CA LYS A 96 -1.17 4.55 27.39
C LYS A 96 -1.19 5.92 26.72
N TYR A 97 -0.02 6.42 26.32
CA TYR A 97 0.12 7.65 25.56
C TYR A 97 -0.63 7.58 24.22
N LYS A 98 -0.42 6.50 23.45
CA LYS A 98 -1.13 6.27 22.18
C LYS A 98 -2.63 6.09 22.41
N TYR A 99 -3.04 5.43 23.48
CA TYR A 99 -4.45 5.30 23.83
C TYR A 99 -5.09 6.65 24.09
N ARG A 100 -4.42 7.59 24.79
CA ARG A 100 -4.93 8.96 24.99
C ARG A 100 -5.19 9.65 23.65
N ILE A 101 -4.23 9.58 22.71
CA ILE A 101 -4.40 10.15 21.36
C ILE A 101 -5.57 9.49 20.62
N LEU A 102 -5.71 8.16 20.72
CA LEU A 102 -6.82 7.42 20.09
C LEU A 102 -8.18 7.92 20.61
N ARG A 103 -8.29 8.15 21.92
CA ARG A 103 -9.52 8.63 22.58
C ARG A 103 -9.89 10.06 22.18
N GLU A 104 -8.90 10.88 21.84
CA GLU A 104 -9.14 12.22 21.29
C GLU A 104 -9.48 12.18 19.79
N LEU A 105 -8.85 11.29 19.02
CA LEU A 105 -9.10 11.15 17.57
C LEU A 105 -10.45 10.51 17.24
N ILE A 106 -10.82 9.45 17.97
CA ILE A 106 -11.98 8.62 17.62
C ILE A 106 -13.02 8.70 18.75
N PRO A 107 -14.19 9.32 18.50
CA PRO A 107 -15.25 9.38 19.50
C PRO A 107 -15.80 7.97 19.78
N GLU A 108 -16.37 7.76 20.98
CA GLU A 108 -16.88 6.45 21.42
C GLU A 108 -17.88 5.85 20.42
N SER A 109 -18.71 6.70 19.79
CA SER A 109 -19.70 6.28 18.79
C SER A 109 -19.10 5.63 17.54
N LYS A 110 -17.83 5.95 17.21
CA LYS A 110 -17.11 5.38 16.07
C LYS A 110 -16.10 4.30 16.47
N LEU A 111 -15.94 4.02 17.77
CA LEU A 111 -14.91 3.09 18.23
C LEU A 111 -15.14 1.65 17.72
N GLN A 112 -16.39 1.19 17.68
CA GLN A 112 -16.71 -0.14 17.16
C GLN A 112 -16.39 -0.27 15.66
N LEU A 113 -16.75 0.75 14.88
CA LEU A 113 -16.36 0.84 13.48
C LEU A 113 -14.83 0.80 13.34
N ALA A 114 -14.12 1.60 14.12
CA ALA A 114 -12.68 1.71 14.05
C ALA A 114 -11.93 0.41 14.41
N LEU A 115 -12.51 -0.42 15.27
CA LEU A 115 -11.96 -1.71 15.65
C LEU A 115 -12.23 -2.83 14.63
N LYS A 116 -13.29 -2.69 13.84
CA LYS A 116 -13.72 -3.71 12.90
C LYS A 116 -13.15 -3.50 11.50
N GLU A 117 -13.20 -2.27 11.01
CA GLU A 117 -12.88 -1.94 9.62
C GLU A 117 -11.37 -1.81 9.39
N ARG A 118 -10.96 -2.01 8.14
CA ARG A 118 -9.56 -1.94 7.67
C ARG A 118 -9.50 -1.22 6.33
N VAL A 119 -8.31 -0.72 5.99
CA VAL A 119 -8.00 -0.13 4.67
C VAL A 119 -6.87 -0.86 3.94
N ALA A 120 -6.23 -1.82 4.61
CA ALA A 120 -5.23 -2.71 4.06
C ALA A 120 -5.60 -4.14 4.45
N TYR A 121 -5.29 -5.09 3.57
CA TYR A 121 -5.73 -6.48 3.67
C TYR A 121 -4.57 -7.42 3.39
N LEU A 122 -4.65 -8.60 3.99
CA LEU A 122 -3.81 -9.74 3.66
C LEU A 122 -4.53 -10.57 2.60
N PHE A 123 -3.84 -10.84 1.51
CA PHE A 123 -4.32 -11.66 0.41
C PHE A 123 -3.51 -12.96 0.37
N ALA A 124 -4.18 -14.08 0.13
CA ALA A 124 -3.53 -15.22 -0.49
C ALA A 124 -3.55 -15.00 -2.01
N PHE A 125 -2.43 -15.25 -2.68
CA PHE A 125 -2.34 -15.13 -4.13
C PHE A 125 -1.76 -16.39 -4.76
N GLU A 126 -2.11 -16.60 -6.03
CA GLU A 126 -1.42 -17.46 -6.97
C GLU A 126 -1.17 -16.64 -8.24
N ALA A 127 0.07 -16.58 -8.70
CA ALA A 127 0.53 -15.81 -9.84
C ALA A 127 1.29 -16.72 -10.79
N VAL A 128 1.10 -16.52 -12.09
CA VAL A 128 1.74 -17.30 -13.16
C VAL A 128 2.72 -16.40 -13.91
N SER A 129 3.91 -16.93 -14.21
CA SER A 129 4.85 -16.26 -15.08
C SER A 129 4.32 -16.27 -16.51
N LEU A 130 4.11 -15.10 -17.10
CA LEU A 130 3.74 -15.00 -18.51
C LEU A 130 4.90 -15.36 -19.46
N ASN A 131 6.14 -15.38 -18.94
CA ASN A 131 7.32 -15.80 -19.69
C ASN A 131 7.47 -17.33 -19.71
N ASP A 132 6.90 -18.02 -18.70
CA ASP A 132 6.92 -19.47 -18.59
C ASP A 132 5.67 -19.94 -17.83
N VAL A 133 4.69 -20.44 -18.58
CA VAL A 133 3.38 -20.87 -18.03
C VAL A 133 3.48 -22.06 -17.08
N ASP A 134 4.62 -22.76 -17.05
CA ASP A 134 4.86 -23.87 -16.13
C ASP A 134 5.50 -23.41 -14.82
N VAL A 135 5.83 -22.11 -14.70
CA VAL A 135 6.36 -21.47 -13.50
C VAL A 135 5.33 -20.50 -12.92
N GLY A 136 5.05 -20.65 -11.63
CA GLY A 136 4.29 -19.67 -10.88
C GLY A 136 4.68 -19.60 -9.43
N TYR A 137 3.97 -18.74 -8.70
CA TYR A 137 4.23 -18.41 -7.32
C TYR A 137 2.91 -18.33 -6.58
N ARG A 138 2.86 -18.85 -5.37
CA ARG A 138 1.76 -18.60 -4.44
C ARG A 138 2.30 -18.09 -3.12
N GLY A 139 1.51 -17.33 -2.39
CA GLY A 139 1.93 -16.81 -1.11
C GLY A 139 0.96 -15.83 -0.51
N LEU A 140 1.49 -15.01 0.40
CA LEU A 140 0.76 -13.93 1.05
C LEU A 140 1.22 -12.59 0.53
N ALA A 141 0.27 -11.71 0.26
CA ALA A 141 0.50 -10.32 -0.10
C ALA A 141 -0.26 -9.38 0.84
N LEU A 142 0.25 -8.17 0.99
CA LEU A 142 -0.33 -7.11 1.81
C LEU A 142 -0.59 -5.89 0.95
N GLY A 143 -1.77 -5.29 1.09
CA GLY A 143 -2.06 -3.99 0.50
C GLY A 143 -3.55 -3.73 0.34
N ASN A 144 -3.89 -2.83 -0.56
CA ASN A 144 -5.27 -2.63 -1.00
C ASN A 144 -5.25 -2.22 -2.48
N PRO A 145 -5.64 -3.11 -3.40
CA PRO A 145 -5.59 -2.84 -4.83
C PRO A 145 -6.56 -1.72 -5.27
N GLU A 146 -7.52 -1.33 -4.43
CA GLU A 146 -8.38 -0.16 -4.68
C GLU A 146 -7.68 1.18 -4.36
N LEU A 147 -6.58 1.14 -3.59
CA LEU A 147 -5.89 2.34 -3.10
C LEU A 147 -4.46 2.50 -3.64
N VAL A 148 -3.82 1.40 -4.06
CA VAL A 148 -2.44 1.38 -4.54
C VAL A 148 -2.28 0.38 -5.69
N ASP A 149 -1.38 0.71 -6.62
CA ASP A 149 -1.09 -0.13 -7.80
C ASP A 149 -0.19 -1.33 -7.48
N SER A 150 0.27 -1.46 -6.23
CA SER A 150 1.24 -2.48 -5.81
C SER A 150 0.83 -3.16 -4.51
N LEU A 151 0.97 -4.48 -4.46
CA LEU A 151 0.89 -5.27 -3.25
C LEU A 151 2.28 -5.70 -2.80
N LEU A 152 2.53 -5.70 -1.49
CA LEU A 152 3.77 -6.19 -0.90
C LEU A 152 3.66 -7.72 -0.73
N VAL A 153 4.46 -8.48 -1.48
CA VAL A 153 4.60 -9.92 -1.27
C VAL A 153 5.37 -10.15 0.03
N LEU A 154 4.72 -10.78 1.02
CA LEU A 154 5.30 -11.07 2.33
C LEU A 154 6.09 -12.37 2.32
N ASN A 155 5.57 -13.37 1.61
CA ASN A 155 6.22 -14.64 1.38
C ASN A 155 5.72 -15.22 0.06
N TYR A 156 6.48 -16.16 -0.50
CA TYR A 156 6.06 -16.90 -1.66
C TYR A 156 6.73 -18.27 -1.72
N GLN A 157 6.10 -19.18 -2.47
CA GLN A 157 6.61 -20.49 -2.84
C GLN A 157 6.45 -20.67 -4.34
N GLY A 158 7.48 -21.16 -5.02
CA GLY A 158 7.37 -21.58 -6.42
C GLY A 158 6.44 -22.78 -6.59
N ILE A 159 5.63 -22.75 -7.64
CA ILE A 159 4.68 -23.82 -7.99
C ILE A 159 4.69 -24.07 -9.50
N THR A 160 4.16 -25.22 -9.90
CA THR A 160 3.67 -25.43 -11.27
C THR A 160 2.18 -25.09 -11.30
N PRO A 161 1.76 -24.01 -11.98
CA PRO A 161 0.38 -23.54 -11.95
C PRO A 161 -0.59 -24.54 -12.58
N LYS A 162 -1.79 -24.64 -12.01
CA LYS A 162 -2.90 -25.37 -12.64
C LYS A 162 -3.74 -24.41 -13.46
N LEU A 163 -3.29 -24.13 -14.67
CA LEU A 163 -4.03 -23.30 -15.63
C LEU A 163 -5.05 -24.15 -16.39
N ASP A 164 -6.24 -23.61 -16.59
CA ASP A 164 -7.14 -24.14 -17.59
C ASP A 164 -6.56 -23.95 -19.01
N LYS A 165 -7.07 -24.74 -19.96
CA LYS A 165 -6.58 -24.72 -21.34
C LYS A 165 -6.79 -23.35 -22.01
N ALA A 166 -7.87 -22.65 -21.69
CA ALA A 166 -8.20 -21.36 -22.32
C ALA A 166 -7.21 -20.26 -21.90
N VAL A 167 -6.85 -20.18 -20.62
CA VAL A 167 -5.85 -19.26 -20.07
C VAL A 167 -4.46 -19.61 -20.61
N ARG A 168 -4.14 -20.90 -20.69
CA ARG A 168 -2.86 -21.33 -21.27
C ARG A 168 -2.75 -20.96 -22.76
N ASP A 169 -3.85 -21.09 -23.50
CA ASP A 169 -3.92 -20.78 -24.93
C ASP A 169 -3.94 -19.26 -25.19
N SER A 170 -4.39 -18.43 -24.25
CA SER A 170 -4.29 -16.97 -24.37
C SER A 170 -2.87 -16.48 -24.11
N ILE A 171 -2.19 -17.01 -23.08
CA ILE A 171 -0.81 -16.62 -22.75
C ILE A 171 0.16 -17.01 -23.87
N LYS A 172 -0.07 -18.15 -24.55
CA LYS A 172 0.78 -18.59 -25.67
C LYS A 172 0.64 -17.74 -26.93
N ARG A 173 -0.48 -17.04 -27.12
CA ARG A 173 -0.71 -16.21 -28.32
C ARG A 173 -0.03 -14.85 -28.22
N ASP A 174 0.04 -14.29 -27.02
CA ASP A 174 0.52 -12.92 -26.82
C ASP A 174 1.93 -12.92 -26.23
N ARG A 175 2.94 -12.69 -27.06
CA ARG A 175 4.30 -12.36 -26.59
C ARG A 175 4.38 -10.88 -26.28
N PHE A 176 4.58 -10.54 -25.01
CA PHE A 176 4.81 -9.16 -24.60
C PHE A 176 6.27 -8.76 -24.85
N ILE A 177 6.50 -7.76 -25.68
CA ILE A 177 7.82 -7.20 -25.97
C ILE A 177 7.90 -5.81 -25.35
N SER A 178 8.75 -5.66 -24.33
CA SER A 178 9.03 -4.36 -23.72
C SER A 178 10.06 -3.59 -24.55
N VAL A 179 9.71 -2.38 -24.99
CA VAL A 179 10.59 -1.50 -25.78
C VAL A 179 10.83 -0.21 -25.01
N ARG A 180 12.08 0.27 -24.97
CA ARG A 180 12.39 1.61 -24.46
C ARG A 180 12.33 2.61 -25.60
N ILE A 181 11.56 3.67 -25.42
CA ILE A 181 11.47 4.81 -26.35
C ILE A 181 11.60 6.12 -25.57
N SER A 182 11.90 7.20 -26.30
CA SER A 182 11.90 8.54 -25.70
C SER A 182 10.49 8.97 -25.30
N LYS A 183 10.39 9.88 -24.33
CA LYS A 183 9.09 10.43 -23.91
C LYS A 183 8.35 11.13 -25.07
N ASP A 184 9.06 11.90 -25.88
CA ASP A 184 8.50 12.56 -27.06
C ASP A 184 7.90 11.55 -28.06
N THR A 185 8.57 10.43 -28.29
CA THR A 185 8.06 9.34 -29.14
C THR A 185 6.82 8.70 -28.53
N TYR A 186 6.81 8.48 -27.21
CA TYR A 186 5.65 7.94 -26.52
C TYR A 186 4.43 8.88 -26.62
N ASP A 187 4.62 10.17 -26.36
CA ASP A 187 3.55 11.17 -26.40
C ASP A 187 2.92 11.23 -27.82
N LYS A 188 3.75 11.18 -28.88
CA LYS A 188 3.25 11.09 -30.27
C LYS A 188 2.43 9.83 -30.55
N LEU A 189 2.83 8.68 -29.98
CA LEU A 189 2.07 7.43 -30.12
C LEU A 189 0.72 7.53 -29.40
N VAL A 190 0.66 8.22 -28.25
CA VAL A 190 -0.60 8.49 -27.53
C VAL A 190 -1.54 9.31 -28.40
N ASP A 191 -1.05 10.40 -28.99
CA ASP A 191 -1.85 11.28 -29.86
C ASP A 191 -2.39 10.52 -31.07
N LEU A 192 -1.54 9.74 -31.73
CA LEU A 192 -1.93 8.93 -32.89
C LEU A 192 -2.93 7.83 -32.53
N ALA A 193 -2.74 7.14 -31.40
CA ALA A 193 -3.66 6.11 -30.94
C ALA A 193 -5.05 6.71 -30.63
N THR A 194 -5.08 7.88 -30.00
CA THR A 194 -6.31 8.63 -29.69
C THR A 194 -7.04 9.02 -30.98
N LEU A 195 -6.32 9.57 -31.96
CA LEU A 195 -6.91 9.99 -33.23
C LEU A 195 -7.49 8.82 -34.03
N ASN A 196 -6.92 7.62 -33.90
CA ASN A 196 -7.39 6.40 -34.56
C ASN A 196 -8.37 5.58 -33.70
N GLY A 197 -8.71 6.03 -32.49
CA GLY A 197 -9.64 5.33 -31.60
C GLY A 197 -9.16 3.94 -31.16
N CYS A 198 -7.85 3.73 -31.06
CA CYS A 198 -7.25 2.44 -30.67
C CYS A 198 -6.29 2.59 -29.50
N THR A 199 -5.79 1.46 -28.96
CA THR A 199 -4.73 1.52 -27.93
C THR A 199 -3.36 1.70 -28.57
N ILE A 200 -2.39 2.23 -27.81
CA ILE A 200 -0.99 2.33 -28.26
C ILE A 200 -0.46 0.95 -28.69
N SER A 201 -0.82 -0.10 -27.95
CA SER A 201 -0.39 -1.47 -28.26
C SER A 201 -1.00 -2.01 -29.56
N ASP A 202 -2.21 -1.59 -29.93
CA ASP A 202 -2.83 -1.96 -31.22
C ASP A 202 -2.20 -1.18 -32.36
N LEU A 203 -1.96 0.12 -32.19
CA LEU A 203 -1.26 0.97 -33.16
C LEU A 203 0.12 0.40 -33.49
N VAL A 204 0.91 0.05 -32.47
CA VAL A 204 2.25 -0.51 -32.65
C VAL A 204 2.21 -1.89 -33.32
N ARG A 205 1.26 -2.77 -32.93
CA ARG A 205 1.09 -4.08 -33.58
C ARG A 205 0.78 -3.94 -35.07
N ASN A 206 -0.20 -3.10 -35.42
CA ASN A 206 -0.57 -2.85 -36.82
C ASN A 206 0.59 -2.27 -37.63
N ALA A 207 1.37 -1.34 -37.05
CA ALA A 207 2.54 -0.77 -37.71
C ALA A 207 3.63 -1.81 -37.97
N ILE A 208 3.87 -2.72 -37.02
CA ILE A 208 4.81 -3.83 -37.18
C ILE A 208 4.32 -4.79 -38.27
N ASP A 209 3.04 -5.17 -38.25
CA ASP A 209 2.46 -6.07 -39.26
C ASP A 209 2.56 -5.50 -40.67
N MET A 210 2.25 -4.21 -40.83
CA MET A 210 2.41 -3.48 -42.10
C MET A 210 3.87 -3.48 -42.53
N TRP A 211 4.80 -3.17 -41.62
CA TRP A 211 6.24 -3.15 -41.93
C TRP A 211 6.74 -4.53 -42.35
N LEU A 212 6.36 -5.60 -41.65
CA LEU A 212 6.75 -6.97 -41.98
C LEU A 212 6.20 -7.42 -43.35
N THR A 213 4.96 -7.04 -43.67
CA THR A 213 4.34 -7.33 -44.97
C THR A 213 5.12 -6.65 -46.11
N LEU A 214 5.54 -5.41 -45.91
CA LEU A 214 6.35 -4.67 -46.89
C LEU A 214 7.79 -5.21 -47.07
N GLN A 215 8.28 -6.05 -46.16
CA GLN A 215 9.60 -6.68 -46.25
C GLN A 215 9.56 -8.07 -46.92
N THR A 216 8.37 -8.59 -47.19
CA THR A 216 8.18 -9.92 -47.80
C THR A 216 7.78 -9.88 -49.28
N GLU A 217 7.63 -8.68 -49.85
CA GLU A 217 7.59 -8.39 -51.30
C GLU A 217 8.97 -7.98 -51.81
#